data_AF-A0A5J6FC87-F1
#
_entry.id   AF-A0A5J6FC87-F1
#
_cell.length_a   1.000
_cell.length_b   1.000
_cell.length_c   1.000
_cell.angle_alpha   90.00
_cell.angle_beta   90.00
_cell.angle_gamma   90.00
#
_symmetry.space_group_name_H-M   'P 1'
#
loop_
_entity.id
_entity.type
_entity.pdbx_description
1 polymer ?
#
loop_
_entity_poly.entity_id
_entity_poly.type
_entity_poly.pdbx_seq_one_letter_code
_entity_poly.pdbx_strand_id
1 'polypeptide(L)'
;MSSDDEGLTGRGRVTVFAMFGTVFGYATHHLDERRIGDVAVIGPLTPGVEWPRLWQMARSCGRPTAKDTELAQWILTQATRAFVCGSDRIAHFPDRGWKLEPGGKRVSFETTYANRDQLRTGNLTVEGLTPDHTAERPTLYTA
;
A
#
# COMPACT_ATOMS: atom_id res chain seq x y z
N MET A 1 5.21 -21.84 -13.19
CA MET A 1 5.62 -20.72 -12.32
C MET A 1 4.39 -19.84 -12.17
N SER A 2 3.85 -19.70 -10.95
CA SER A 2 2.62 -18.90 -10.73
C SER A 2 2.94 -17.43 -11.01
N SER A 3 2.04 -16.70 -11.68
CA SER A 3 2.16 -15.26 -11.99
C SER A 3 2.14 -14.35 -10.75
N ASP A 4 2.19 -14.93 -9.55
CA ASP A 4 2.05 -14.22 -8.28
C ASP A 4 3.34 -13.50 -7.85
N ASP A 5 4.48 -13.87 -8.45
CA ASP A 5 5.81 -13.35 -8.11
C ASP A 5 6.29 -12.25 -9.09
N GLU A 6 5.49 -11.88 -10.08
CA GLU A 6 5.84 -10.77 -10.97
C GLU A 6 5.60 -9.42 -10.28
N GLY A 7 6.63 -8.57 -10.33
CA GLY A 7 6.53 -7.17 -9.95
C GLY A 7 5.51 -6.42 -10.83
N LEU A 8 5.13 -5.24 -10.38
CA LEU A 8 4.20 -4.38 -11.10
C LEU A 8 4.84 -3.03 -11.42
N THR A 9 4.47 -2.44 -12.54
CA THR A 9 4.77 -1.05 -12.85
C THR A 9 3.49 -0.35 -13.23
N GLY A 10 3.39 0.92 -12.92
CA GLY A 10 2.23 1.70 -13.30
C GLY A 10 2.51 3.19 -13.24
N ARG A 11 1.54 3.94 -13.74
CA ARG A 11 1.55 5.39 -13.71
C ARG A 11 0.16 5.88 -13.38
N GLY A 12 0.08 6.83 -12.46
CA GLY A 12 -1.18 7.46 -12.11
C GLY A 12 -1.13 8.09 -10.73
N ARG A 13 -2.27 8.09 -10.06
CA ARG A 13 -2.38 8.76 -8.76
C ARG A 13 -1.62 8.01 -7.68
N VAL A 14 -0.81 8.73 -6.91
CA VAL A 14 -0.06 8.20 -5.77
C VAL A 14 -0.35 9.06 -4.53
N THR A 15 -0.77 8.42 -3.44
CA THR A 15 -0.89 9.06 -2.12
C THR A 15 0.24 8.57 -1.23
N VAL A 16 1.02 9.50 -0.68
CA VAL A 16 2.07 9.21 0.30
C VAL A 16 1.53 9.56 1.68
N PHE A 17 1.62 8.64 2.63
CA PHE A 17 1.05 8.81 3.97
C PHE A 17 1.89 8.12 5.04
N ALA A 18 1.79 8.62 6.27
CA ALA A 18 2.44 8.02 7.42
C ALA A 18 1.48 7.11 8.19
N MET A 19 2.03 6.05 8.78
CA MET A 19 1.34 5.18 9.70
C MET A 19 2.35 4.63 10.71
N PHE A 20 2.14 4.94 11.99
CA PHE A 20 3.07 4.60 13.07
C PHE A 20 4.52 5.00 12.76
N GLY A 21 4.68 6.23 12.25
CA GLY A 21 5.97 6.80 11.87
C GLY A 21 6.54 6.33 10.52
N THR A 22 6.20 5.12 10.08
CA THR A 22 6.61 4.62 8.75
C THR A 22 5.80 5.28 7.64
N VAL A 23 6.46 5.64 6.54
CA VAL A 23 5.82 6.20 5.35
C VAL A 23 5.53 5.12 4.32
N PHE A 24 4.33 5.16 3.76
CA PHE A 24 3.84 4.25 2.73
C PHE A 24 3.33 5.03 1.52
N GLY A 25 3.42 4.39 0.37
CA GLY A 25 2.76 4.83 -0.86
C GLY A 25 1.53 3.98 -1.13
N TYR A 26 0.48 4.61 -1.64
CA TYR A 26 -0.72 3.97 -2.14
C TYR A 26 -0.99 4.42 -3.57
N ALA A 27 -1.09 3.45 -4.47
CA ALA A 27 -1.49 3.60 -5.86
C ALA A 27 -2.58 2.58 -6.23
N THR A 28 -3.16 2.75 -7.41
CA THR A 28 -4.09 1.78 -7.98
C THR A 28 -3.57 1.25 -9.31
N HIS A 29 -3.86 -0.01 -9.58
CA HIS A 29 -3.65 -0.65 -10.86
C HIS A 29 -4.95 -1.38 -11.27
N HIS A 30 -4.97 -1.94 -12.47
CA HIS A 30 -6.07 -2.76 -12.96
C HIS A 30 -5.56 -4.19 -13.15
N LEU A 31 -6.46 -5.17 -13.16
CA LEU A 31 -6.06 -6.57 -13.34
C LEU A 31 -5.58 -6.87 -14.77
N ASP A 32 -6.06 -6.11 -15.75
CA ASP A 32 -5.75 -6.29 -17.15
C ASP A 32 -5.76 -4.98 -17.95
N GLU A 33 -5.40 -5.07 -19.23
CA GLU A 33 -5.39 -3.95 -20.18
C GLU A 33 -6.78 -3.40 -20.49
N ARG A 34 -7.84 -4.20 -20.26
CA ARG A 34 -9.24 -3.78 -20.42
C ARG A 34 -9.68 -2.88 -19.26
N ARG A 35 -8.82 -2.71 -18.25
CA ARG A 35 -9.06 -1.95 -17.03
C ARG A 35 -10.21 -2.51 -16.21
N ILE A 36 -10.35 -3.83 -16.23
CA ILE A 36 -11.37 -4.53 -15.46
C ILE A 36 -10.76 -4.97 -14.12
N GLY A 37 -11.45 -4.60 -13.05
CA GLY A 37 -11.06 -4.89 -11.68
C GLY A 37 -9.92 -4.00 -11.18
N ASP A 38 -10.04 -3.54 -9.94
CA ASP A 38 -9.13 -2.57 -9.34
C ASP A 38 -8.25 -3.22 -8.27
N VAL A 39 -6.94 -3.03 -8.42
CA VAL A 39 -5.92 -3.50 -7.50
C VAL A 39 -5.40 -2.33 -6.68
N ALA A 40 -5.48 -2.42 -5.36
CA ALA A 40 -4.74 -1.54 -4.48
C ALA A 40 -3.27 -1.97 -4.44
N VAL A 41 -2.35 -1.04 -4.65
CA VAL A 41 -0.91 -1.26 -4.56
C VAL A 41 -0.38 -0.42 -3.40
N ILE A 42 0.17 -1.07 -2.37
CA ILE A 42 0.67 -0.40 -1.16
C ILE A 42 2.05 -0.93 -0.79
N GLY A 43 3.00 -0.04 -0.52
CA GLY A 43 4.33 -0.45 -0.06
C GLY A 43 5.03 0.64 0.74
N PRO A 44 6.07 0.27 1.50
CA PRO A 44 6.85 1.24 2.26
C PRO A 44 7.63 2.15 1.32
N LEU A 45 7.83 3.38 1.76
CA LEU A 45 8.67 4.39 1.12
C LEU A 45 9.77 4.89 2.06
N THR A 46 9.68 4.60 3.36
CA THR A 46 10.75 4.90 4.31
C THR A 46 11.99 4.07 4.00
N PRO A 47 13.17 4.69 3.84
CA PRO A 47 14.41 3.96 3.57
C PRO A 47 14.69 2.88 4.61
N GLY A 48 15.06 1.68 4.15
CA GLY A 48 15.38 0.53 5.02
C GLY A 48 14.17 -0.18 5.61
N VAL A 49 12.94 0.24 5.29
CA VAL A 49 11.73 -0.47 5.70
C VAL A 49 11.22 -1.35 4.57
N GLU A 50 11.13 -2.64 4.85
CA GLU A 50 10.65 -3.64 3.91
C GLU A 50 9.14 -3.89 4.06
N TRP A 51 8.50 -4.33 2.98
CA TRP A 51 7.04 -4.52 2.93
C TRP A 51 6.45 -5.44 4.01
N PRO A 52 7.15 -6.44 4.59
CA PRO A 52 6.60 -7.23 5.70
C PRO A 52 6.27 -6.39 6.93
N ARG A 53 6.90 -5.21 7.12
CA ARG A 53 6.60 -4.30 8.23
C ARG A 53 5.13 -3.87 8.23
N LEU A 54 4.56 -3.61 7.05
CA LEU A 54 3.14 -3.25 6.91
C LEU A 54 2.21 -4.35 7.47
N TRP A 55 2.53 -5.61 7.18
CA TRP A 55 1.77 -6.76 7.67
C TRP A 55 1.99 -7.02 9.14
N GLN A 56 3.19 -6.77 9.65
CA GLN A 56 3.46 -6.79 11.09
C GLN A 56 2.56 -5.78 11.82
N MET A 57 2.51 -4.52 11.34
CA MET A 57 1.64 -3.49 11.91
C MET A 57 0.17 -3.91 11.89
N ALA A 58 -0.31 -4.43 10.76
CA ALA A 58 -1.69 -4.90 10.64
C ALA A 58 -2.02 -6.01 11.66
N ARG A 59 -1.08 -6.92 11.91
CA ARG A 59 -1.24 -7.99 12.93
C ARG A 59 -1.27 -7.42 14.34
N SER A 60 -0.37 -6.49 14.67
CA SER A 60 -0.33 -5.85 15.98
C SER A 60 -1.61 -5.07 16.30
N CYS A 61 -2.23 -4.46 15.29
CA CYS A 61 -3.48 -3.72 15.45
C CYS A 61 -4.75 -4.58 15.30
N GLY A 62 -4.60 -5.84 14.91
CA GLY A 62 -5.68 -6.79 14.70
C GLY A 62 -5.91 -7.71 15.90
N ARG A 63 -6.97 -8.52 15.83
CA ARG A 63 -7.16 -9.64 16.76
C ARG A 63 -6.14 -10.76 16.46
N PRO A 64 -5.67 -11.53 17.45
CA PRO A 64 -4.67 -12.59 17.23
C PRO A 64 -5.07 -13.66 16.19
N THR A 65 -6.36 -13.85 15.95
CA THR A 65 -6.92 -14.84 15.01
C THR A 65 -7.33 -14.24 13.65
N ALA A 66 -6.95 -12.99 13.36
CA ALA A 66 -7.28 -12.33 12.11
C ALA A 66 -6.69 -13.07 10.91
N LYS A 67 -7.53 -13.36 9.92
CA LYS A 67 -7.09 -13.93 8.65
C LYS A 67 -6.43 -12.87 7.78
N ASP A 68 -5.65 -13.30 6.80
CA ASP A 68 -4.97 -12.40 5.86
C ASP A 68 -5.93 -11.43 5.15
N THR A 69 -7.16 -11.86 4.86
CA THR A 69 -8.19 -10.99 4.27
C THR A 69 -8.60 -9.86 5.22
N GLU A 70 -8.74 -10.14 6.52
CA GLU A 70 -9.08 -9.11 7.53
C GLU A 70 -7.91 -8.13 7.70
N LEU A 71 -6.67 -8.62 7.70
CA LEU A 71 -5.47 -7.79 7.75
C LEU A 71 -5.33 -6.92 6.50
N ALA A 72 -5.61 -7.47 5.31
CA ALA A 72 -5.60 -6.74 4.04
C ALA A 72 -6.67 -5.64 4.02
N GLN A 73 -7.87 -5.91 4.55
CA GLN A 73 -8.93 -4.91 4.70
C GLN A 73 -8.51 -3.79 5.64
N TRP A 74 -7.84 -4.12 6.75
CA TRP A 74 -7.30 -3.11 7.67
C TRP A 74 -6.25 -2.23 6.97
N ILE A 75 -5.30 -2.84 6.25
CA ILE A 75 -4.27 -2.11 5.47
C ILE A 75 -4.92 -1.16 4.46
N LEU A 76 -5.86 -1.69 3.66
CA LEU A 76 -6.55 -0.92 2.64
C LEU A 76 -7.41 0.20 3.25
N THR A 77 -7.97 -0.01 4.43
CA THR A 77 -8.68 1.04 5.18
C THR A 77 -7.76 2.21 5.51
N GLN A 78 -6.54 1.96 5.99
CA GLN A 78 -5.60 3.04 6.32
C GLN A 78 -5.21 3.84 5.07
N ALA A 79 -4.85 3.16 3.98
CA ALA A 79 -4.54 3.82 2.71
C ALA A 79 -5.73 4.61 2.15
N THR A 80 -6.95 4.07 2.26
CA THR A 80 -8.17 4.74 1.80
C THR A 80 -8.47 5.99 2.64
N ARG A 81 -8.28 5.94 3.97
CA ARG A 81 -8.43 7.12 4.84
C ARG A 81 -7.44 8.22 4.47
N ALA A 82 -6.18 7.87 4.18
CA ALA A 82 -5.19 8.84 3.73
C ALA A 82 -5.54 9.42 2.35
N PHE A 83 -6.00 8.57 1.42
CA PHE A 83 -6.40 9.00 0.08
C PHE A 83 -7.63 9.92 0.09
N VAL A 84 -8.73 9.48 0.70
CA VAL A 84 -10.03 10.16 0.65
C VAL A 84 -10.08 11.33 1.63
N CYS A 85 -9.71 11.10 2.88
CA CYS A 85 -9.88 12.08 3.96
C CYS A 85 -8.61 12.90 4.24
N GLY A 86 -7.45 12.49 3.73
CA GLY A 86 -6.17 13.16 4.00
C GLY A 86 -5.55 12.84 5.36
N SER A 87 -6.02 11.80 6.07
CA SER A 87 -5.41 11.38 7.35
C SER A 87 -3.93 11.07 7.15
N ASP A 88 -3.06 11.75 7.89
CA ASP A 88 -1.61 11.51 7.89
C ASP A 88 -0.97 11.58 6.49
N ARG A 89 -1.64 12.27 5.56
CA ARG A 89 -1.19 12.41 4.18
C ARG A 89 -0.03 13.39 4.10
N ILE A 90 1.08 12.90 3.56
CA ILE A 90 2.30 13.68 3.34
C ILE A 90 2.25 14.35 1.97
N ALA A 91 1.88 13.61 0.93
CA ALA A 91 1.81 14.12 -0.44
C ALA A 91 0.73 13.40 -1.24
N HIS A 92 0.24 14.08 -2.28
CA HIS A 92 -0.71 13.53 -3.22
C HIS A 92 -0.33 13.94 -4.64
N PHE A 93 -0.02 12.97 -5.48
CA PHE A 93 0.38 13.20 -6.86
C PHE A 93 -0.73 12.71 -7.79
N PRO A 94 -1.24 13.56 -8.70
CA PRO A 94 -2.29 13.15 -9.63
C PRO A 94 -1.78 12.18 -10.70
N ASP A 95 -0.50 12.28 -11.06
CA ASP A 95 0.16 11.45 -12.07
C ASP A 95 1.64 11.25 -11.73
N ARG A 96 2.03 10.02 -11.39
CA ARG A 96 3.41 9.63 -11.09
C ARG A 96 3.66 8.17 -11.45
N GLY A 97 4.85 7.89 -11.97
CA GLY A 97 5.33 6.52 -12.18
C GLY A 97 5.64 5.85 -10.84
N TRP A 98 5.35 4.56 -10.76
CA TRP A 98 5.64 3.73 -9.60
C TRP A 98 5.97 2.30 -10.03
N LYS A 99 6.75 1.61 -9.19
CA LYS A 99 7.15 0.22 -9.37
C LYS A 99 6.99 -0.54 -8.05
N LEU A 100 6.34 -1.68 -8.10
CA LEU A 100 6.29 -2.67 -7.04
C LEU A 100 7.23 -3.82 -7.40
N GLU A 101 8.16 -4.16 -6.51
CA GLU A 101 9.08 -5.27 -6.72
C GLU A 101 8.39 -6.66 -6.60
N PRO A 102 8.95 -7.70 -7.23
CA PRO A 102 8.63 -9.12 -6.97
C PRO A 102 8.69 -9.51 -5.48
N GLY A 103 8.14 -10.67 -5.12
CA GLY A 103 8.24 -11.24 -3.76
C GLY A 103 7.30 -10.63 -2.72
N GLY A 104 6.33 -9.82 -3.17
CA GLY A 104 5.30 -9.23 -2.34
C GLY A 104 4.21 -10.20 -1.88
N LYS A 105 3.14 -9.65 -1.30
CA LYS A 105 1.93 -10.39 -0.91
C LYS A 105 0.72 -9.90 -1.69
N ARG A 106 -0.08 -10.86 -2.15
CA ARG A 106 -1.34 -10.64 -2.86
C ARG A 106 -2.49 -11.23 -2.06
N VAL A 107 -3.58 -10.48 -1.93
CA VAL A 107 -4.83 -10.95 -1.34
C VAL A 107 -5.99 -10.52 -2.24
N SER A 108 -6.78 -11.49 -2.67
CA SER A 108 -8.04 -11.25 -3.37
C SER A 108 -9.18 -11.14 -2.36
N PHE A 109 -10.11 -10.21 -2.59
CA PHE A 109 -11.32 -10.09 -1.80
C PHE A 109 -12.46 -10.86 -2.48
N GLU A 110 -13.27 -11.57 -1.69
CA GLU A 110 -14.43 -12.33 -2.22
C GLU A 110 -15.50 -11.41 -2.81
N THR A 111 -15.63 -10.21 -2.24
CA THR A 111 -16.42 -9.08 -2.75
C THR A 111 -15.55 -7.84 -2.74
N THR A 112 -15.82 -6.89 -3.63
CA THR A 112 -15.06 -5.63 -3.69
C THR A 112 -15.01 -4.96 -2.32
N TYR A 113 -13.82 -4.64 -1.84
CA TYR A 113 -13.63 -3.91 -0.59
C TYR A 113 -13.02 -2.55 -0.88
N ALA A 114 -13.64 -1.47 -0.40
CA ALA A 114 -13.24 -0.09 -0.71
C ALA A 114 -13.06 0.16 -2.23
N ASN A 115 -13.94 -0.45 -3.06
CA ASN A 115 -13.87 -0.46 -4.53
C ASN A 115 -12.59 -1.11 -5.10
N ARG A 116 -12.04 -2.11 -4.41
CA ARG A 116 -10.88 -2.89 -4.87
C ARG A 116 -11.21 -4.36 -4.84
N ASP A 117 -10.78 -5.08 -5.86
CA ASP A 117 -10.89 -6.53 -5.94
C ASP A 117 -9.71 -7.23 -5.25
N GLN A 118 -8.55 -6.56 -5.24
CA GLN A 118 -7.32 -7.14 -4.69
C GLN A 118 -6.46 -6.08 -3.99
N LEU A 119 -5.68 -6.55 -3.01
CA LEU A 119 -4.55 -5.84 -2.44
C LEU A 119 -3.26 -6.52 -2.90
N ARG A 120 -2.31 -5.75 -3.44
CA ARG A 120 -0.92 -6.14 -3.63
C ARG A 120 -0.01 -5.25 -2.79
N THR A 121 0.84 -5.89 -2.00
CA THR A 121 1.88 -5.23 -1.21
C THR A 121 3.25 -5.74 -1.60
N GLY A 122 4.26 -4.89 -1.54
CA GLY A 122 5.64 -5.20 -1.92
C GLY A 122 6.50 -3.96 -1.70
N ASN A 123 7.80 -4.06 -1.98
CA ASN A 123 8.67 -2.90 -1.92
C ASN A 123 8.29 -1.95 -3.06
N LEU A 124 7.92 -0.72 -2.70
CA LEU A 124 7.37 0.25 -3.63
C LEU A 124 8.40 1.34 -3.86
N THR A 125 8.64 1.66 -5.13
CA THR A 125 9.35 2.87 -5.53
C THR A 125 8.38 3.79 -6.26
N VAL A 126 8.47 5.09 -6.00
CA VAL A 126 7.69 6.13 -6.68
C VAL A 126 8.68 7.16 -7.23
N GLU A 127 8.50 7.53 -8.50
CA GLU A 127 9.37 8.49 -9.17
C GLU A 127 9.26 9.89 -8.54
N GLY A 128 10.38 10.59 -8.42
CA GLY A 128 10.41 12.00 -8.03
C GLY A 128 10.00 12.30 -6.59
N LEU A 129 10.09 11.32 -5.67
CA LEU A 129 9.98 11.61 -4.24
C LEU A 129 11.21 12.39 -3.75
N THR A 130 10.97 13.31 -2.82
CA THR A 130 12.04 14.02 -2.10
C THR A 130 12.32 13.29 -0.78
N PRO A 131 13.48 13.52 -0.14
CA PRO A 131 13.76 12.95 1.18
C PRO A 131 12.66 13.24 2.21
N ASP A 132 12.09 14.45 2.16
CA ASP A 132 11.00 14.84 3.05
C ASP A 132 9.74 14.00 2.83
N HIS A 133 9.48 13.52 1.61
CA HIS A 133 8.33 12.65 1.36
C HIS A 133 8.49 11.25 1.96
N THR A 134 9.72 10.79 2.16
CA THR A 134 10.03 9.41 2.60
C THR A 134 10.53 9.31 4.04
N ALA A 135 10.93 10.43 4.64
CA ALA A 135 11.46 10.49 6.00
C ALA A 135 10.43 9.94 7.01
N GLU A 136 10.94 9.14 7.95
CA GLU A 136 10.17 8.68 9.10
C GLU A 136 9.53 9.86 9.83
N ARG A 137 8.28 9.67 10.28
CA ARG A 137 7.52 10.69 10.99
C ARG A 137 7.54 10.46 12.49
N PRO A 138 7.61 11.53 13.30
CA PRO A 138 7.33 11.42 14.72
C PRO A 138 5.95 10.81 14.95
N THR A 139 5.84 9.84 15.86
CA THR A 139 4.59 9.19 16.23
C THR A 139 4.53 8.98 17.73
N LEU A 140 3.36 9.18 18.33
CA LEU A 140 3.09 8.81 19.73
C LEU A 140 2.70 7.33 19.88
N TYR A 141 2.34 6.69 18.76
CA TYR A 141 1.86 5.32 18.72
C TYR A 141 2.92 4.40 18.12
N THR A 142 3.22 3.32 18.83
CA THR A 142 4.04 2.21 18.34
C THR A 142 3.14 1.05 17.90
N ALA A 143 3.53 0.41 16.80
CA ALA A 143 2.86 -0.77 16.24
C ALA A 143 3.77 -1.99 16.24
#